data_AF-A0A011LWF5-F1
#
_entry.id   AF-A0A011LWF5-F1
#
_cell.length_a   1.000
_cell.length_b   1.000
_cell.length_c   1.000
_cell.angle_alpha   90.00
_cell.angle_beta   90.00
_cell.angle_gamma   90.00
#
_symmetry.space_group_name_H-M   'P 1'
#
loop_
_entity.id
_entity.type
_entity.pdbx_description
1 polymer ?
#
loop_
_entity_poly.entity_id
_entity_poly.type
_entity_poly.pdbx_seq_one_letter_code
_entity_poly.pdbx_strand_id
1 'polypeptide(L)' 'MEICLLKCPACGADMKDWRHFLEKSELDKAKPFECVGFRCGKRWSEEELKQVAENGTEQQCAD' A
#
# COMPACT_ATOMS: atom_id res chain seq x y z
N MET A 1 16.51 -9.53 0.04
CA MET A 1 15.37 -8.82 -0.58
C MET A 1 14.63 -8.15 0.55
N GLU A 2 14.89 -6.87 0.74
CA GLU A 2 14.21 -6.06 1.75
C GLU A 2 12.81 -5.79 1.19
N ILE A 3 11.81 -6.51 1.73
CA ILE A 3 10.42 -6.23 1.41
C ILE A 3 10.09 -4.98 2.22
N CYS A 4 10.13 -3.80 1.58
CA CYS A 4 9.63 -2.57 2.18
C CYS A 4 8.15 -2.78 2.48
N LEU A 5 7.83 -3.14 3.74
CA LEU A 5 6.47 -3.36 4.21
C LEU A 5 5.75 -2.01 4.21
N LEU A 6 5.08 -1.72 3.10
CA LEU A 6 4.30 -0.51 2.93
C LEU A 6 3.10 -0.57 3.88
N LYS A 7 2.92 0.47 4.70
CA LYS A 7 1.79 0.54 5.64
C LYS A 7 0.60 1.24 4.99
N CYS A 8 -0.58 0.69 5.23
CA CYS A 8 -1.84 1.22 4.75
C CYS A 8 -2.12 2.58 5.38
N PRO A 9 -2.25 3.67 4.60
CA PRO A 9 -2.53 4.98 5.17
C PRO A 9 -3.91 5.07 5.83
N ALA A 10 -4.85 4.20 5.43
CA ALA A 10 -6.20 4.20 5.99
C ALA A 10 -6.35 3.44 7.32
N CYS A 11 -5.43 2.54 7.67
CA CYS A 11 -5.60 1.68 8.85
C CYS A 11 -4.29 1.21 9.52
N GLY A 12 -3.12 1.60 9.01
CA GLY A 12 -1.81 1.25 9.56
C GLY A 12 -1.38 -0.21 9.35
N ALA A 13 -2.23 -1.06 8.78
CA ALA A 13 -1.89 -2.46 8.51
C ALA A 13 -0.87 -2.61 7.37
N ASP A 14 -0.22 -3.76 7.30
CA ASP A 14 0.67 -4.08 6.18
C ASP A 14 -0.06 -4.15 4.84
N MET A 15 0.67 -3.83 3.78
CA MET A 15 0.21 -3.93 2.40
C MET A 15 1.01 -4.98 1.65
N LYS A 16 0.30 -5.74 0.82
CA LYS A 16 0.86 -6.69 -0.12
C LYS A 16 1.21 -5.96 -1.42
N ASP A 17 2.47 -6.07 -1.83
CA ASP A 17 2.94 -5.58 -3.13
C ASP A 17 2.74 -6.67 -4.19
N TRP A 18 1.84 -6.41 -5.13
CA TRP A 18 1.52 -7.32 -6.23
C TRP A 18 2.50 -7.19 -7.41
N ARG A 19 3.47 -6.26 -7.41
CA ARG A 19 4.42 -6.08 -8.53
C ARG A 19 5.39 -7.25 -8.65
N HIS A 20 5.61 -8.00 -7.59
CA HIS A 20 6.50 -9.17 -7.60
C HIS A 20 5.83 -10.46 -8.09
N PHE A 21 4.52 -10.46 -8.34
CA PHE A 21 3.78 -11.64 -8.79
C PHE A 21 3.81 -11.76 -10.32
N LEU A 22 3.97 -12.97 -10.86
CA LEU A 22 4.07 -13.22 -12.31
C LEU A 22 2.73 -13.10 -13.05
N GLU A 23 1.64 -13.49 -12.39
CA GLU A 23 0.29 -13.38 -12.92
C GLU A 23 -0.35 -12.11 -12.36
N LYS A 24 -0.44 -11.07 -13.19
CA LYS A 24 -0.98 -9.76 -12.83
C LYS A 24 -2.22 -9.47 -13.65
N SER A 25 -3.33 -9.17 -12.97
CA SER A 25 -4.51 -8.58 -13.59
C SER A 25 -4.26 -7.10 -13.91
N GLU A 26 -5.08 -6.51 -14.79
CA GLU A 26 -5.00 -5.07 -15.10
C GLU A 26 -5.09 -4.20 -13.83
N LEU A 27 -5.84 -4.66 -12.83
CA LEU A 27 -5.93 -4.01 -11.52
C LEU A 27 -4.59 -4.00 -10.76
N ASP A 28 -3.81 -5.07 -10.86
CA ASP A 28 -2.52 -5.19 -10.16
C ASP A 28 -1.44 -4.35 -10.86
N LYS A 29 -1.63 -4.01 -12.14
CA LYS A 29 -0.81 -3.04 -12.87
C LYS A 29 -1.13 -1.60 -12.45
N ALA A 30 -2.41 -1.28 -12.28
CA ALA A 30 -2.86 0.07 -11.93
C ALA A 30 -2.68 0.38 -10.44
N LYS A 31 -3.05 -0.55 -9.56
CA LYS A 31 -3.00 -0.39 -8.09
C LYS A 31 -2.34 -1.61 -7.46
N PRO A 32 -1.00 -1.72 -7.56
CA PRO A 32 -0.27 -2.90 -7.12
C PRO A 32 -0.24 -3.09 -5.61
N PHE A 33 -0.58 -2.08 -4.81
CA PHE A 33 -0.44 -2.21 -3.36
C PHE A 33 -1.79 -2.42 -2.70
N GLU A 34 -1.99 -3.58 -2.07
CA GLU A 34 -3.25 -3.97 -1.45
C GLU A 34 -3.11 -4.05 0.08
N CYS A 35 -3.99 -3.39 0.83
CA CYS A 35 -4.01 -3.52 2.28
C CYS A 35 -4.55 -4.89 2.70
N VAL A 36 -3.75 -5.65 3.45
CA VAL A 36 -4.14 -6.94 4.05
C VAL A 36 -4.75 -6.78 5.45
N GLY A 37 -4.91 -5.54 5.91
CA GLY A 37 -5.63 -5.22 7.15
C GLY A 37 -7.08 -5.71 7.13
N PHE A 38 -7.52 -6.27 8.25
CA PHE A 38 -8.86 -6.81 8.43
C PHE A 38 -9.92 -5.74 8.12
N ARG A 39 -10.79 -6.02 7.13
CA ARG A 39 -11.84 -5.12 6.60
C ARG A 39 -11.39 -3.91 5.79
N CYS A 40 -10.11 -3.71 5.53
CA CYS A 40 -9.68 -2.61 4.67
C CYS A 40 -9.80 -2.98 3.19
N GLY A 41 -8.98 -3.93 2.72
CA GLY A 41 -9.01 -4.43 1.33
C GLY A 41 -8.80 -3.38 0.24
N LYS A 42 -8.47 -2.13 0.61
CA LYS A 42 -8.24 -1.04 -0.31
C LYS A 42 -6.94 -1.27 -1.07
N ARG A 43 -6.86 -0.69 -2.27
CA ARG A 43 -5.68 -0.74 -3.12
C ARG A 43 -5.24 0.67 -3.50
N TRP A 44 -3.94 0.86 -3.65
CA TRP A 44 -3.32 2.12 -4.04
C TRP A 44 -2.37 1.93 -5.21
N SER A 45 -2.24 2.99 -6.00
CA SER A 45 -1.13 3.17 -6.93
C SER A 45 0.07 3.81 -6.23
N GLU A 46 1.24 3.74 -6.87
CA GLU A 46 2.43 4.41 -6.36
C GLU A 46 2.23 5.93 -6.27
N GLU A 47 1.49 6.51 -7.21
CA GLU A 47 1.15 7.94 -7.22
C GLU A 47 0.25 8.33 -6.04
N GLU A 48 -0.78 7.53 -5.74
CA GLU A 48 -1.64 7.79 -4.58
C GLU A 48 -0.86 7.70 -3.26
N LEU A 49 0.07 6.75 -3.14
CA LEU A 49 0.91 6.64 -1.95
C LEU A 49 1.90 7.79 -1.82
N LYS A 50 2.49 8.26 -2.92
CA LYS A 50 3.32 9.47 -2.93
C LYS A 50 2.51 10.68 -2.49
N GLN A 51 1.33 10.87 -3.06
CA GLN A 51 0.45 11.98 -2.68
C GLN A 51 0.04 11.92 -1.21
N VAL A 52 -0.24 10.73 -0.66
CA VAL A 52 -0.57 10.57 0.77
C VAL A 52 0.64 10.84 1.68
N ALA A 53 1.83 10.40 1.28
CA ALA A 53 3.07 10.69 2.00
C ALA A 53 3.39 12.20 1.97
N GLU A 54 3.14 12.86 0.83
CA GLU A 54 3.35 14.31 0.66
C GLU A 54 2.26 15.16 1.33
N ASN A 55 1.01 14.67 1.41
CA ASN A 55 -0.11 15.38 2.05
C ASN A 55 -0.21 15.14 3.56
N GLY A 56 0.65 14.31 4.16
CA GLY A 56 0.78 14.23 5.61
C GLY A 56 -0.53 13.99 6.36
N THR A 57 -1.26 12.92 6.01
CA THR A 57 -2.22 12.37 6.99
C THR A 57 -1.40 11.64 8.05
N GLU A 58 -0.98 12.40 9.07
CA GLU A 58 -0.39 11.99 10.36
C GLU A 58 -0.14 10.48 10.51
N GLN A 59 0.97 10.00 9.93
CA GLN A 59 1.60 8.77 10.39
C GLN A 59 2.28 9.09 11.72
N GLN A 60 1.56 8.90 12.82
CA GLN A 60 2.20 8.73 14.12
C GLN A 60 2.91 7.38 14.12
N CYS A 61 4.16 7.36 13.66
CA CYS A 61 5.12 6.38 14.13
C CYS A 61 5.38 6.72 15.60
N ALA A 62 4.83 5.93 16.53
CA ALA A 62 5.21 6.02 17.93
C ALA A 62 6.63 5.42 18.09
N ASP A 63 7.46 6.13 18.86
CA ASP A 63 8.81 5.76 19.32
C ASP A 63 8.86 4.41 20.03
#